data_AF-A0A6G1BH73-F1
#
_entry.id   AF-A0A6G1BH73-F1
#
_cell.length_a   1.000
_cell.length_b   1.000
_cell.length_c   1.000
_cell.angle_alpha   90.00
_cell.angle_beta   90.00
_cell.angle_gamma   90.00
#
_symmetry.space_group_name_H-M   'P 1'
#
loop_
_entity.id
_entity.type
_entity.pdbx_description
1 polymer ?
#
loop_
_entity_poly.entity_id
_entity_poly.type
_entity_poly.pdbx_seq_one_letter_code
_entity_poly.pdbx_strand_id
1 'polypeptide(L)'
;DISNITEQDFKTIVIKLISGLEKGIEDIREAIATKTVELKNSCDELKYAINEVHNKMEGFNAWIEEAEGRIGELEDTIIELEKAEKKREKLIQEHERMVRELSDTIKWNNIRIIGIPKEEKKGKVAEGVLEQITAENFPNLGKETDVEIQASQRTPLKCNLNRSSA
;
A
#
# COMPACT_ATOMS: atom_id res chain seq x y z
N ASP A 1 -58.28 -55.75 53.66
CA ASP A 1 -59.07 -56.99 53.68
C ASP A 1 -59.12 -57.63 52.31
N ILE A 2 -58.29 -58.64 52.08
CA ILE A 2 -58.33 -59.49 50.87
C ILE A 2 -59.25 -60.70 51.12
N SER A 3 -59.75 -60.87 52.35
CA SER A 3 -60.45 -62.05 52.86
C SER A 3 -61.87 -62.26 52.31
N ASN A 4 -62.42 -61.33 51.51
CA ASN A 4 -63.79 -61.41 50.96
C ASN A 4 -63.90 -61.08 49.45
N ILE A 5 -62.79 -61.02 48.70
CA ILE A 5 -62.86 -60.77 47.24
C ILE A 5 -63.28 -62.06 46.52
N THR A 6 -64.26 -61.96 45.62
CA THR A 6 -64.63 -63.10 44.76
C THR A 6 -63.60 -63.28 43.65
N GLU A 7 -63.42 -64.50 43.15
CA GLU A 7 -62.51 -64.78 42.03
C GLU A 7 -62.82 -63.91 40.78
N GLN A 8 -64.10 -63.58 40.58
CA GLN A 8 -64.56 -62.73 39.49
C GLN A 8 -64.13 -61.26 39.66
N ASP A 9 -64.14 -60.74 40.89
CA ASP A 9 -63.66 -59.39 41.20
C ASP A 9 -62.15 -59.30 41.00
N PHE A 10 -61.41 -60.32 41.44
CA PHE A 10 -59.97 -60.41 41.21
C PHE A 10 -59.62 -60.42 39.72
N LYS A 11 -60.29 -61.27 38.92
CA LYS A 11 -60.11 -61.30 37.45
C LYS A 11 -60.38 -59.94 36.81
N THR A 12 -61.44 -59.27 37.25
CA THR A 12 -61.81 -57.94 36.74
C THR A 12 -60.74 -56.89 37.06
N ILE A 13 -60.17 -56.91 38.26
CA ILE A 13 -59.08 -56.01 38.66
C ILE A 13 -57.84 -56.27 37.81
N VAL A 14 -57.45 -57.53 37.62
CA VAL A 14 -56.29 -57.91 36.80
C VAL A 14 -56.47 -57.47 35.35
N ILE A 15 -57.64 -57.69 34.74
CA ILE A 15 -57.94 -57.24 33.38
C ILE A 15 -57.81 -55.72 33.26
N LYS A 16 -58.37 -54.95 34.20
CA LYS A 16 -58.25 -53.48 34.20
C LYS A 16 -56.81 -53.01 34.31
N LEU A 17 -55.99 -53.68 35.13
CA LEU A 17 -54.56 -53.37 35.26
C LEU A 17 -53.80 -53.64 33.95
N ILE A 18 -54.02 -54.81 33.34
CA ILE A 18 -53.39 -55.19 32.07
C ILE A 18 -53.78 -54.20 30.97
N SER A 19 -55.07 -53.90 30.79
CA SER A 19 -55.51 -52.93 29.78
C SER A 19 -54.97 -51.51 30.02
N GLY A 20 -54.78 -51.13 31.28
CA GLY A 20 -54.13 -49.86 31.63
C GLY A 20 -52.66 -49.83 31.23
N LEU A 21 -51.93 -50.93 31.46
CA LEU A 21 -50.53 -51.08 31.03
C LEU A 21 -50.40 -51.13 29.51
N GLU A 22 -51.26 -51.88 28.82
CA GLU A 22 -51.30 -51.95 27.35
C GLU A 22 -51.49 -50.56 26.74
N LYS A 23 -52.44 -49.78 27.27
CA LYS A 23 -52.66 -48.40 26.83
C LYS A 23 -51.43 -47.51 27.07
N GLY A 24 -50.83 -47.58 28.26
CA GLY A 24 -49.63 -46.79 28.58
C GLY A 24 -48.44 -47.14 27.69
N ILE A 25 -48.27 -48.42 27.33
CA ILE A 25 -47.24 -48.87 26.39
C ILE A 25 -47.49 -48.30 25.00
N GLU A 26 -48.74 -48.32 24.52
CA GLU A 26 -49.06 -47.78 23.19
C GLU A 26 -48.87 -46.26 23.14
N ASP A 27 -49.30 -45.53 24.18
CA ASP A 27 -49.10 -44.07 24.29
C ASP A 27 -47.59 -43.71 24.26
N ILE A 28 -46.75 -44.47 24.98
CA ILE A 28 -45.29 -44.30 24.98
C ILE A 28 -44.70 -44.62 23.60
N ARG A 29 -45.17 -45.70 22.97
CA ARG A 29 -44.71 -46.12 21.65
C ARG A 29 -44.99 -45.05 20.59
N GLU A 30 -46.20 -44.48 20.60
CA GLU A 30 -46.56 -43.39 19.69
C GLU A 30 -45.70 -42.14 19.95
N ALA A 31 -45.49 -41.76 21.22
CA ALA A 31 -44.63 -40.65 21.58
C ALA A 31 -43.18 -40.84 21.10
N ILE A 32 -42.62 -42.04 21.27
CA ILE A 32 -41.28 -42.39 20.78
C ILE A 32 -41.23 -42.33 19.25
N ALA A 33 -42.23 -42.87 18.55
CA ALA A 33 -42.29 -42.85 17.10
C ALA A 33 -42.31 -41.41 16.55
N THR A 34 -43.16 -40.55 17.11
CA THR A 34 -43.24 -39.13 16.73
C THR A 34 -41.91 -38.42 17.00
N LYS A 35 -41.31 -38.59 18.18
CA LYS A 35 -40.01 -37.97 18.50
C LYS A 35 -38.88 -38.48 17.62
N THR A 36 -38.90 -39.75 17.24
CA THR A 36 -37.92 -40.34 16.33
C THR A 36 -37.98 -39.71 14.94
N VAL A 37 -39.20 -39.47 14.43
CA VAL A 37 -39.40 -38.78 13.14
C VAL A 37 -38.95 -37.32 13.21
N GLU A 38 -39.31 -36.60 14.26
CA GLU A 38 -38.88 -35.20 14.47
C GLU A 38 -37.35 -35.08 14.51
N LEU A 39 -36.67 -35.93 15.29
CA LEU A 39 -35.21 -35.94 15.38
C LEU A 39 -34.56 -36.29 14.04
N LYS A 40 -35.14 -37.23 13.28
CA LYS A 40 -34.63 -37.59 11.97
C LYS A 40 -34.68 -36.40 11.00
N ASN A 41 -35.81 -35.71 10.94
CA ASN A 41 -35.97 -34.53 10.09
C ASN A 41 -34.98 -33.42 10.47
N SER A 42 -34.83 -33.16 11.76
CA SER A 42 -33.85 -32.18 12.25
C SER A 42 -32.40 -32.57 11.91
N CYS A 43 -32.04 -33.85 12.01
CA CYS A 43 -30.73 -34.34 11.58
C CYS A 43 -30.50 -34.15 10.07
N ASP A 44 -31.52 -34.37 9.24
CA ASP A 44 -31.42 -34.18 7.79
C ASP A 44 -31.24 -32.69 7.42
N GLU A 45 -31.94 -31.78 8.11
CA GLU A 45 -31.75 -30.33 7.96
C GLU A 45 -30.35 -29.87 8.36
N LEU A 46 -29.84 -30.36 9.50
CA LEU A 46 -28.48 -30.07 9.95
C LEU A 46 -27.44 -30.58 8.96
N LYS A 47 -27.65 -31.78 8.40
CA LYS A 47 -26.76 -32.35 7.38
C LYS A 47 -26.71 -31.48 6.12
N TYR A 48 -27.85 -30.98 5.67
CA TYR A 48 -27.92 -30.05 4.55
C TYR A 48 -27.16 -28.75 4.85
N ALA A 49 -27.40 -28.14 6.02
CA ALA A 49 -26.75 -26.91 6.43
C ALA A 49 -25.22 -27.08 6.53
N ILE A 50 -24.73 -28.20 7.09
CA ILE A 50 -23.30 -28.51 7.16
C ILE A 50 -22.70 -28.61 5.75
N ASN A 51 -23.39 -29.28 4.83
CA ASN A 51 -22.92 -29.42 3.45
C ASN A 51 -22.87 -28.07 2.72
N GLU A 52 -23.85 -27.20 2.94
CA GLU A 52 -23.86 -25.86 2.36
C GLU A 52 -22.69 -25.01 2.88
N VAL A 53 -22.42 -25.05 4.19
CA VAL A 53 -21.28 -24.36 4.81
C VAL A 53 -19.96 -24.91 4.26
N HIS A 54 -19.85 -26.23 4.11
CA HIS A 54 -18.65 -26.86 3.55
C HIS A 54 -18.36 -26.37 2.13
N ASN A 55 -19.35 -26.37 1.24
CA ASN A 55 -19.17 -25.89 -0.14
C ASN A 55 -18.78 -24.40 -0.18
N LYS A 56 -19.35 -23.56 0.70
CA LYS A 56 -18.97 -22.15 0.82
C LYS A 56 -17.52 -22.00 1.29
N MET A 57 -17.09 -22.83 2.23
CA MET A 57 -15.71 -22.84 2.73
C MET A 57 -14.71 -23.26 1.65
N GLU A 58 -15.04 -24.28 0.83
CA GLU A 58 -14.23 -24.65 -0.33
C GLU A 58 -14.10 -23.49 -1.33
N GLY A 59 -15.21 -22.79 -1.60
CA GLY A 59 -15.19 -21.59 -2.45
C GLY A 59 -14.31 -20.47 -1.89
N PHE A 60 -14.34 -20.24 -0.58
CA PHE A 60 -13.45 -19.27 0.06
C PHE A 60 -11.98 -19.67 0.00
N ASN A 61 -11.67 -20.96 0.17
CA ASN A 61 -10.29 -21.44 0.06
C ASN A 61 -9.73 -21.21 -1.35
N ALA A 62 -10.49 -21.55 -2.40
CA ALA A 62 -10.07 -21.31 -3.78
C ALA A 62 -9.84 -19.81 -4.06
N TRP A 63 -10.70 -18.95 -3.52
CA TRP A 63 -10.53 -17.50 -3.64
C TRP A 63 -9.29 -16.98 -2.88
N ILE A 64 -8.98 -17.54 -1.72
CA ILE A 64 -7.77 -17.21 -0.95
C ILE A 64 -6.52 -17.63 -1.74
N GLU A 65 -6.48 -18.84 -2.28
CA GLU A 65 -5.35 -19.32 -3.09
C GLU A 65 -5.11 -18.42 -4.32
N GLU A 66 -6.17 -17.97 -4.99
CA GLU A 66 -6.07 -17.01 -6.10
C GLU A 66 -5.52 -15.66 -5.63
N ALA A 67 -6.02 -15.14 -4.50
CA ALA A 67 -5.56 -13.87 -3.94
C ALA A 67 -4.10 -13.92 -3.51
N GLU A 68 -3.66 -15.02 -2.88
CA GLU A 68 -2.27 -15.26 -2.50
C GLU A 68 -1.35 -15.30 -3.72
N GLY A 69 -1.76 -15.99 -4.79
CA GLY A 69 -1.01 -15.99 -6.05
C GLY A 69 -0.82 -14.59 -6.63
N ARG A 70 -1.89 -13.79 -6.68
CA ARG A 70 -1.84 -12.40 -7.15
C ARG A 70 -0.96 -11.51 -6.27
N ILE A 71 -0.97 -11.72 -4.96
CA ILE A 71 -0.10 -10.98 -4.03
C ILE A 71 1.37 -11.33 -4.31
N GLY A 72 1.69 -12.62 -4.51
CA GLY A 72 3.05 -13.05 -4.86
C GLY A 72 3.57 -12.41 -6.15
N GLU A 73 2.76 -12.35 -7.20
CA GLU A 73 3.13 -11.67 -8.46
C GLU A 73 3.40 -10.17 -8.28
N LEU A 74 2.64 -9.51 -7.39
CA LEU A 74 2.85 -8.09 -7.06
C LEU A 74 4.13 -7.89 -6.23
N GLU A 75 4.43 -8.79 -5.29
CA GLU A 75 5.67 -8.75 -4.51
C GLU A 75 6.91 -8.86 -5.42
N ASP A 76 6.90 -9.80 -6.36
CA ASP A 76 7.97 -9.95 -7.35
C ASP A 76 8.12 -8.69 -8.23
N THR A 77 7.00 -8.11 -8.65
CA THR A 77 6.99 -6.86 -9.43
C THR A 77 7.60 -5.69 -8.65
N ILE A 78 7.28 -5.56 -7.37
CA ILE A 78 7.81 -4.51 -6.49
C ILE A 78 9.33 -4.63 -6.37
N ILE A 79 9.84 -5.86 -6.16
CA ILE A 79 11.29 -6.10 -6.05
C ILE A 79 12.04 -5.65 -7.31
N GLU A 80 11.52 -5.96 -8.50
CA GLU A 80 12.14 -5.52 -9.75
C GLU A 80 12.06 -3.99 -9.96
N LEU A 81 10.96 -3.35 -9.55
CA LEU A 81 10.82 -1.90 -9.58
C LEU A 81 11.83 -1.20 -8.67
N GLU A 82 12.01 -1.68 -7.43
CA GLU A 82 13.00 -1.12 -6.49
C GLU A 82 14.43 -1.21 -7.06
N LYS A 83 14.77 -2.33 -7.68
CA LYS A 83 16.07 -2.54 -8.34
C LYS A 83 16.25 -1.59 -9.52
N ALA A 84 15.22 -1.39 -10.34
CA ALA A 84 15.24 -0.45 -11.46
C ALA A 84 15.37 1.00 -10.97
N GLU A 85 14.66 1.37 -9.91
CA GLU A 85 14.74 2.71 -9.30
C GLU A 85 16.14 2.98 -8.74
N LYS A 86 16.73 2.03 -8.01
CA LYS A 86 18.10 2.15 -7.49
C LYS A 86 19.13 2.34 -8.61
N LYS A 87 18.92 1.71 -9.77
CA LYS A 87 19.77 1.93 -10.96
C LYS A 87 19.59 3.34 -11.53
N ARG A 88 18.34 3.80 -11.64
CA ARG A 88 18.01 5.14 -12.14
C ARG A 88 18.58 6.24 -11.23
N GLU A 89 18.51 6.04 -9.91
CA GLU A 89 19.06 6.97 -8.92
C GLU A 89 20.58 7.13 -9.08
N LYS A 90 21.31 6.02 -9.24
CA LYS A 90 22.75 6.08 -9.52
C LYS A 90 23.08 6.83 -10.81
N LEU A 91 22.27 6.67 -11.85
CA LEU A 91 22.45 7.39 -13.12
C LEU A 91 22.20 8.90 -12.94
N ILE A 92 21.19 9.28 -12.16
CA ILE A 92 20.92 10.69 -11.86
C ILE A 92 22.10 11.30 -11.10
N GLN A 93 22.58 10.64 -10.05
CA GLN A 93 23.71 11.12 -9.26
C GLN A 93 24.97 11.33 -10.13
N GLU A 94 25.22 10.39 -11.04
CA GLU A 94 26.34 10.48 -11.97
C GLU A 94 26.16 11.62 -12.98
N HIS A 95 24.97 11.77 -13.56
CA HIS A 95 24.66 12.88 -14.47
C HIS A 95 24.76 14.23 -13.77
N GLU A 96 24.27 14.36 -12.53
CA GLU A 96 24.42 15.58 -11.74
C GLU A 96 25.88 15.93 -11.48
N ARG A 97 26.70 14.93 -11.17
CA ARG A 97 28.14 15.11 -10.99
C ARG A 97 28.80 15.60 -12.28
N MET A 98 28.52 14.95 -13.41
CA MET A 98 29.04 15.37 -14.71
C MET A 98 28.58 16.78 -15.10
N VAL A 99 27.33 17.15 -14.83
CA VAL A 99 26.82 18.51 -15.10
C VAL A 99 27.56 19.55 -14.25
N ARG A 100 27.85 19.24 -12.98
CA ARG A 100 28.66 20.12 -12.12
C ARG A 100 30.08 20.28 -12.67
N GLU A 101 30.76 19.17 -12.97
CA GLU A 101 32.11 19.17 -13.53
C GLU A 101 32.19 19.94 -14.86
N LEU A 102 31.23 19.73 -15.76
CA LEU A 102 31.15 20.45 -17.03
C LEU A 102 30.87 21.95 -16.83
N SER A 103 29.95 22.28 -15.91
CA SER A 103 29.68 23.69 -15.54
C SER A 103 30.94 24.38 -15.03
N ASP A 104 31.70 23.71 -14.17
CA ASP A 104 32.93 24.27 -13.59
C ASP A 104 34.01 24.42 -14.67
N THR A 105 34.12 23.44 -15.57
CA THR A 105 35.03 23.50 -16.72
C THR A 105 34.70 24.68 -17.64
N ILE A 106 33.42 24.87 -18.00
CA ILE A 106 32.96 25.98 -18.85
C ILE A 106 33.21 27.33 -18.16
N LYS A 107 33.14 27.38 -16.82
CA LYS A 107 33.31 28.61 -16.04
C LYS A 107 34.73 28.85 -15.55
N TRP A 108 35.68 27.95 -15.83
CA TRP A 108 37.04 28.00 -15.29
C TRP A 108 37.75 29.34 -15.55
N ASN A 109 37.56 29.93 -16.74
CA ASN A 109 38.15 31.22 -17.12
C ASN A 109 37.23 32.43 -16.85
N ASN A 110 36.05 32.23 -16.24
CA ASN A 110 35.10 33.32 -16.01
C ASN A 110 35.43 34.07 -14.72
N ILE A 111 35.57 35.39 -14.79
CA ILE A 111 35.75 36.26 -13.63
C ILE A 111 34.42 36.95 -13.30
N ARG A 112 34.04 36.93 -12.01
CA ARG A 112 32.84 37.63 -11.52
C ARG A 112 33.22 38.91 -10.78
N ILE A 113 32.81 40.05 -11.33
CA ILE A 113 33.01 41.37 -10.73
C ILE A 113 31.70 41.84 -10.10
N ILE A 114 31.75 42.28 -8.84
CA ILE A 114 30.59 42.70 -8.03
C ILE A 114 30.78 44.18 -7.62
N GLY A 115 29.69 44.89 -7.37
CA GLY A 115 29.73 46.28 -6.89
C GLY A 115 29.79 47.34 -8.00
N ILE A 116 29.73 46.94 -9.27
CA ILE A 116 29.73 47.88 -10.41
C ILE A 116 28.36 48.57 -10.53
N PRO A 117 28.27 49.92 -10.45
CA PRO A 117 27.02 50.66 -10.53
C PRO A 117 26.36 50.48 -11.90
N LYS A 118 25.02 50.48 -11.92
CA LYS A 118 24.25 50.19 -13.14
C LYS A 118 24.17 51.41 -14.05
N GLU A 119 25.13 51.58 -14.96
CA GLU A 119 25.04 52.59 -16.03
C GLU A 119 24.03 52.18 -17.12
N GLU A 120 23.27 53.13 -17.66
CA GLU A 120 22.16 52.90 -18.60
C GLU A 120 22.59 52.58 -20.05
N LYS A 121 23.87 52.74 -20.42
CA LYS A 121 24.32 52.60 -21.82
C LYS A 121 24.85 51.20 -22.15
N LYS A 122 24.39 50.68 -23.30
CA LYS A 122 24.60 49.30 -23.78
C LYS A 122 26.02 49.03 -24.31
N GLY A 123 26.51 47.82 -24.06
CA GLY A 123 27.24 47.02 -25.06
C GLY A 123 28.77 46.98 -24.98
N LYS A 124 29.45 48.07 -24.61
CA LYS A 124 30.93 48.12 -24.53
C LYS A 124 31.47 48.56 -23.15
N VAL A 125 30.57 48.71 -22.18
CA VAL A 125 30.91 49.26 -20.85
C VAL A 125 31.70 48.26 -20.01
N ALA A 126 31.45 46.96 -20.13
CA ALA A 126 32.06 45.97 -19.24
C ALA A 126 33.56 45.75 -19.51
N GLU A 127 34.00 45.84 -20.77
CA GLU A 127 35.43 45.78 -21.14
C GLU A 127 36.17 47.01 -20.62
N GLY A 128 35.63 48.21 -20.86
CA GLY A 128 36.21 49.46 -20.33
C GLY A 128 36.24 49.52 -18.79
N VAL A 129 35.24 48.94 -18.12
CA VAL A 129 35.26 48.80 -16.65
C VAL A 129 36.39 47.88 -16.20
N LEU A 130 36.66 46.77 -16.90
CA LEU A 130 37.78 45.89 -16.57
C LEU A 130 39.13 46.59 -16.81
N GLU A 131 39.27 47.33 -17.91
CA GLU A 131 40.47 48.12 -18.20
C GLU A 131 40.74 49.16 -17.10
N GLN A 132 39.71 49.90 -16.68
CA GLN A 132 39.81 50.86 -15.58
C GLN A 132 40.22 50.17 -14.27
N ILE A 133 39.57 49.07 -13.89
CA ILE A 133 39.90 48.30 -12.68
C ILE A 133 41.35 47.82 -12.73
N THR A 134 41.80 47.32 -13.88
CA THR A 134 43.17 46.82 -14.07
C THR A 134 44.20 47.93 -13.99
N ALA A 135 43.95 49.09 -14.62
CA ALA A 135 44.86 50.22 -14.56
C ALA A 135 44.97 50.82 -13.13
N GLU A 136 43.86 50.91 -12.41
CA GLU A 136 43.81 51.47 -11.06
C GLU A 136 44.41 50.53 -10.01
N ASN A 137 44.17 49.21 -10.11
CA ASN A 137 44.53 48.24 -9.06
C ASN A 137 45.76 47.37 -9.43
N PHE A 138 46.00 47.11 -10.71
CA PHE A 138 47.03 46.20 -11.21
C PHE A 138 47.87 46.83 -12.35
N PRO A 139 48.56 47.96 -12.10
CA PRO A 139 49.21 48.76 -13.15
C PRO A 139 50.33 48.03 -13.91
N ASN A 140 50.86 46.93 -13.37
CA ASN A 140 51.86 46.10 -14.03
C ASN A 140 51.22 45.09 -15.01
N LEU A 141 49.98 44.66 -14.75
CA LEU A 141 49.28 43.66 -15.55
C LEU A 141 48.85 44.23 -16.91
N GLY A 142 48.45 45.51 -16.94
CA GLY A 142 48.05 46.20 -18.17
C GLY A 142 49.19 46.55 -19.14
N LYS A 143 50.46 46.35 -18.75
CA LYS A 143 51.63 46.67 -19.59
C LYS A 143 52.29 45.44 -20.22
N GLU A 144 52.06 44.25 -19.66
CA GLU A 144 52.80 43.02 -20.00
C GLU A 144 51.94 41.97 -20.72
N THR A 145 50.62 42.13 -20.83
CA THR A 145 49.75 41.06 -21.37
C THR A 145 48.58 41.60 -22.19
N ASP A 146 48.40 41.08 -23.41
CA ASP A 146 47.19 41.26 -24.21
C ASP A 146 46.07 40.39 -23.61
N VAL A 147 45.31 40.95 -22.67
CA VAL A 147 44.15 40.27 -22.07
C VAL A 147 42.99 40.28 -23.08
N GLU A 148 42.72 39.13 -23.70
CA GLU A 148 41.60 38.99 -24.64
C GLU A 148 40.31 38.60 -23.91
N ILE A 149 39.26 39.40 -24.10
CA ILE A 149 37.93 39.15 -23.54
C ILE A 149 37.07 38.50 -24.62
N GLN A 150 36.67 37.25 -24.41
CA GLN A 150 35.77 36.56 -25.35
C GLN A 150 34.33 37.07 -25.30
N ALA A 151 33.83 37.36 -24.10
CA ALA A 151 32.51 37.91 -23.89
C ALA A 151 32.42 38.60 -22.54
N SER A 152 31.66 39.68 -22.47
CA SER A 152 31.34 40.35 -21.21
C SER A 152 29.83 40.60 -21.12
N GLN A 153 29.25 40.27 -19.97
CA GLN A 153 27.83 40.49 -19.73
C GLN A 153 27.53 40.72 -18.25
N ARG A 154 26.56 41.59 -17.99
CA ARG A 154 25.93 41.67 -16.66
C ARG A 154 25.11 40.41 -16.44
N THR A 155 25.28 39.74 -15.30
CA THR A 155 24.38 38.65 -14.91
C THR A 155 22.94 39.19 -14.87
N PRO A 156 22.00 38.62 -15.64
CA PRO A 156 20.62 39.07 -15.62
C PRO A 156 20.07 38.99 -14.20
N LEU A 157 19.30 39.99 -13.76
CA LEU A 157 18.49 39.87 -12.55
C LEU A 157 17.43 38.80 -12.82
N LYS A 158 17.69 37.55 -12.46
CA LYS A 158 16.64 36.55 -12.34
C LYS A 158 15.99 36.72 -10.97
N CYS A 159 14.89 37.47 -10.93
CA CYS A 159 13.96 37.39 -9.81
C CYS A 159 13.30 36.02 -9.85
N ASN A 160 13.77 35.10 -9.01
CA ASN A 160 13.05 33.84 -8.77
C ASN A 160 11.76 34.15 -8.02
N LEU A 161 10.63 34.24 -8.74
CA LEU A 161 9.30 34.48 -8.17
C LEU A 161 8.88 33.39 -7.17
N ASN A 162 9.51 32.21 -7.22
CA ASN A 162 9.20 31.07 -6.35
C ASN A 162 10.10 30.97 -5.10
N ARG A 163 11.02 31.93 -4.89
CA ARG A 163 11.79 31.97 -3.65
C ARG A 163 10.93 32.67 -2.60
N SER A 164 10.31 31.90 -1.70
CA SER A 164 9.64 32.45 -0.52
C SER A 164 10.59 33.43 0.15
N SER A 165 10.17 34.69 0.24
CA SER A 165 10.80 35.65 1.14
C SER A 165 10.49 35.14 2.55
N ALA A 166 11.52 34.84 3.31
CA ALA A 166 11.39 34.63 4.76
C ALA A 166 11.19 35.99 5.44
#